data_AF-A0A970T7T2-F1
#
_entry.id   AF-A0A970T7T2-F1
#
_cell.length_a   1.000
_cell.length_b   1.000
_cell.length_c   1.000
_cell.angle_alpha   90.00
_cell.angle_beta   90.00
_cell.angle_gamma   90.00
#
_symmetry.space_group_name_H-M   'P 1'
#
loop_
_entity.id
_entity.type
_entity.pdbx_description
1 polymer ?
#
loop_
_entity_poly.entity_id
_entity_poly.type
_entity_poly.pdbx_seq_one_letter_code
_entity_poly.pdbx_strand_id
1 'polypeptide(L)'
;MSKNENSVPFHKFMGFPAFVGLQAMILLTIAPFIPFTPEAMGKGLLTWVVFQAWAMYFLGGATIKMAFKTMAGFIGGIIASVILVELGGVLSGLNSATVAWGTVIAVFFVAFLIISADRVPSINFLPSYFIGSGAYFAILSYVPRPESTGAYSWYFQIAIPFLIASVVGLIFGWVTVYFKVWFDSRHVKK
;
A
#
# COMPACT_ATOMS: atom_id res chain seq x y z
N MET A 1 38.99 -18.01 6.17
CA MET A 1 37.76 -17.76 5.39
C MET A 1 36.90 -19.01 5.46
N SER A 2 36.00 -19.12 6.43
CA SER A 2 35.06 -20.24 6.45
C SER A 2 34.07 -20.06 5.31
N LYS A 3 33.98 -21.05 4.42
CA LYS A 3 32.88 -21.13 3.44
C LYS A 3 31.58 -21.03 4.23
N ASN A 4 30.70 -20.09 3.87
CA ASN A 4 29.35 -20.03 4.41
C ASN A 4 28.62 -21.34 4.10
N GLU A 5 28.64 -22.28 5.05
CA GLU A 5 28.01 -23.61 4.96
C GLU A 5 26.48 -23.56 4.79
N ASN A 6 25.88 -22.35 4.87
CA ASN A 6 24.45 -22.12 4.79
C ASN A 6 23.96 -21.50 3.47
N SER A 7 24.77 -21.47 2.41
CA SER A 7 24.35 -20.91 1.12
C SER A 7 23.65 -21.95 0.22
N VAL A 8 22.40 -21.66 -0.14
CA VAL A 8 21.63 -22.47 -1.10
C VAL A 8 22.26 -22.34 -2.50
N PRO A 9 22.50 -23.44 -3.24
CA PRO A 9 22.98 -23.36 -4.62
C PRO A 9 22.06 -22.49 -5.48
N PHE A 10 22.63 -21.61 -6.32
CA PHE A 10 21.86 -20.64 -7.10
C PHE A 10 20.72 -21.27 -7.92
N HIS A 11 20.97 -22.41 -8.59
CA HIS A 11 19.94 -23.11 -9.35
C HIS A 11 18.73 -23.57 -8.50
N LYS A 12 18.94 -23.88 -7.22
CA LYS A 12 17.85 -24.18 -6.28
C LYS A 12 17.16 -22.88 -5.86
N PHE A 13 17.93 -21.83 -5.58
CA PHE A 13 17.42 -20.50 -5.23
C PHE A 13 16.51 -19.92 -6.32
N MET A 14 16.81 -20.15 -7.61
CA MET A 14 16.07 -19.62 -8.77
C MET A 14 14.56 -19.88 -8.74
N GLY A 15 14.10 -20.91 -8.03
CA GLY A 15 12.67 -21.18 -7.88
C GLY A 15 11.89 -20.03 -7.25
N PHE A 16 12.47 -19.33 -6.26
CA PHE A 16 11.82 -18.19 -5.62
C PHE A 16 11.74 -16.94 -6.51
N PRO A 17 12.85 -16.44 -7.11
CA PRO A 17 12.79 -15.35 -8.08
C PRO A 17 11.90 -15.65 -9.29
N ALA A 18 11.88 -16.89 -9.79
CA ALA A 18 11.00 -17.27 -10.89
C ALA A 18 9.52 -17.15 -10.51
N PHE A 19 9.15 -17.58 -9.29
CA PHE A 19 7.79 -17.40 -8.77
C PHE A 19 7.42 -15.92 -8.59
N VAL A 20 8.33 -15.12 -8.03
CA VAL A 20 8.15 -13.66 -7.88
C VAL A 20 7.97 -12.99 -9.24
N GLY A 21 8.76 -13.36 -10.25
CA GLY A 21 8.64 -12.86 -11.61
C GLY A 21 7.31 -13.26 -12.26
N LEU A 22 6.85 -14.49 -12.05
CA LEU A 22 5.54 -14.95 -12.52
C LEU A 22 4.39 -14.17 -11.85
N GLN A 23 4.47 -13.94 -10.54
CA GLN A 23 3.49 -13.11 -9.80
C GLN A 23 3.44 -11.70 -10.39
N ALA A 24 4.59 -11.06 -10.63
CA ALA A 24 4.65 -9.74 -11.26
C ALA A 24 4.03 -9.76 -12.66
N MET A 25 4.38 -10.74 -13.51
CA MET A 25 3.83 -10.87 -14.85
C MET A 25 2.29 -10.98 -14.84
N ILE A 26 1.75 -11.84 -13.98
CA ILE A 26 0.29 -11.98 -13.82
C ILE A 26 -0.31 -10.66 -13.33
N LEU A 27 0.28 -10.05 -12.31
CA LEU A 27 -0.22 -8.82 -11.69
C LEU A 27 -0.31 -7.67 -12.71
N LEU A 28 0.74 -7.44 -13.50
CA LEU A 28 0.75 -6.41 -14.53
C LEU A 28 -0.21 -6.71 -15.69
N THR A 29 -0.50 -7.99 -15.95
CA THR A 29 -1.47 -8.40 -16.98
C THR A 29 -2.90 -8.16 -16.51
N ILE A 30 -3.24 -8.47 -15.26
CA ILE A 30 -4.62 -8.38 -14.76
C ILE A 30 -4.96 -6.98 -14.22
N ALA A 31 -4.00 -6.23 -13.70
CA ALA A 31 -4.26 -4.96 -13.02
C ALA A 31 -5.06 -3.97 -13.88
N PRO A 32 -4.77 -3.77 -15.19
CA PRO A 32 -5.56 -2.90 -16.06
C PRO A 32 -7.04 -3.27 -16.22
N PHE A 33 -7.45 -4.47 -15.81
CA PHE A 33 -8.78 -5.02 -15.97
C PHE A 33 -9.55 -5.16 -14.66
N ILE A 34 -9.00 -4.69 -13.53
CA ILE A 34 -9.72 -4.70 -12.25
C ILE A 34 -10.98 -3.82 -12.39
N PRO A 35 -12.19 -4.41 -12.25
CA PRO A 35 -13.43 -3.65 -12.34
C PRO A 35 -13.51 -2.66 -11.18
N PHE A 36 -14.32 -1.61 -11.33
CA PHE A 36 -14.51 -0.54 -10.33
C PHE A 36 -13.42 0.52 -10.29
N THR A 37 -12.59 0.69 -11.31
CA THR A 37 -11.65 1.82 -11.37
C THR A 37 -12.28 3.10 -11.89
N PRO A 38 -11.97 4.28 -11.31
CA PRO A 38 -12.39 5.54 -11.88
C PRO A 38 -11.67 5.63 -13.22
N GLU A 39 -12.42 5.92 -14.28
CA GLU A 39 -11.84 6.21 -15.59
C GLU A 39 -10.72 7.26 -15.48
N ALA A 40 -10.86 8.17 -14.51
CA ALA A 40 -9.89 9.21 -14.18
C ALA A 40 -8.51 8.69 -13.69
N MET A 41 -8.41 7.55 -12.98
CA MET A 41 -7.09 6.99 -12.65
C MET A 41 -6.39 6.43 -13.90
N GLY A 42 -7.17 5.93 -14.86
CA GLY A 42 -6.64 5.22 -16.01
C GLY A 42 -5.93 3.90 -15.64
N LYS A 43 -5.65 3.10 -16.67
CA LYS A 43 -5.06 1.76 -16.51
C LYS A 43 -3.63 1.80 -15.97
N GLY A 44 -2.86 2.84 -16.28
CA GLY A 44 -1.46 2.95 -15.87
C GLY A 44 -1.30 3.14 -14.36
N LEU A 45 -2.01 4.11 -13.77
CA LEU A 45 -1.96 4.34 -12.33
C LEU A 45 -2.55 3.16 -11.57
N LEU A 46 -3.58 2.51 -12.10
CA LEU A 46 -4.12 1.28 -11.53
C LEU A 46 -3.04 0.18 -11.42
N THR A 47 -2.32 -0.10 -12.51
CA THR A 47 -1.20 -1.05 -12.49
C THR A 47 -0.14 -0.65 -11.48
N TRP A 48 0.18 0.64 -11.40
CA TRP A 48 1.12 1.15 -10.41
C TRP A 48 0.64 0.90 -8.97
N VAL A 49 -0.62 1.19 -8.64
CA VAL A 49 -1.19 0.97 -7.30
C VAL A 49 -1.11 -0.49 -6.91
N VAL A 50 -1.54 -1.39 -7.79
CA VAL A 50 -1.52 -2.83 -7.52
C VAL A 50 -0.07 -3.31 -7.31
N PHE A 51 0.85 -2.89 -8.17
CA PHE A 51 2.25 -3.30 -8.12
C PHE A 51 2.99 -2.80 -6.87
N GLN A 52 2.79 -1.52 -6.49
CA GLN A 52 3.45 -0.97 -5.30
C GLN A 52 2.87 -1.56 -4.01
N ALA A 53 1.56 -1.83 -3.93
CA ALA A 53 0.97 -2.54 -2.80
C ALA A 53 1.56 -3.96 -2.65
N TRP A 54 1.71 -4.68 -3.76
CA TRP A 54 2.39 -5.99 -3.76
C TRP A 54 3.82 -5.91 -3.20
N ALA A 55 4.60 -4.90 -3.64
CA ALA A 55 5.99 -4.75 -3.24
C ALA A 55 6.20 -4.50 -1.73
N MET A 56 5.17 -4.03 -1.02
CA MET A 56 5.23 -3.77 0.42
C MET A 56 5.56 -5.01 1.27
N TYR A 57 5.29 -6.21 0.76
CA TYR A 57 5.64 -7.44 1.46
C TYR A 57 7.15 -7.70 1.49
N PHE A 58 7.90 -7.24 0.47
CA PHE A 58 9.36 -7.27 0.50
C PHE A 58 9.91 -6.28 1.52
N LEU A 59 9.30 -5.10 1.65
CA LEU A 59 9.66 -4.13 2.68
C LEU A 59 9.42 -4.69 4.10
N GLY A 60 8.35 -5.46 4.29
CA GLY A 60 8.08 -6.20 5.53
C GLY A 60 8.96 -7.43 5.76
N GLY A 61 9.99 -7.67 4.94
CA GLY A 61 10.91 -8.81 5.07
C GLY A 61 10.32 -10.16 4.63
N ALA A 62 9.20 -10.16 3.90
CA ALA A 62 8.53 -11.34 3.36
C ALA A 62 8.23 -12.43 4.41
N THR A 63 7.69 -12.05 5.58
CA THR A 63 7.29 -12.97 6.65
C THR A 63 5.78 -12.95 6.92
N ILE A 64 5.20 -14.06 7.39
CA ILE A 64 3.76 -14.17 7.67
C ILE A 64 3.31 -13.17 8.75
N LYS A 65 4.16 -12.97 9.77
CA LYS A 65 3.88 -12.00 10.85
C LYS A 65 3.77 -10.58 10.30
N MET A 66 4.65 -10.22 9.35
CA MET A 66 4.65 -8.90 8.74
C MET A 66 3.58 -8.78 7.65
N ALA A 67 3.21 -9.88 7.00
CA ALA A 67 2.19 -9.90 5.95
C ALA A 67 0.86 -9.29 6.39
N PHE A 68 0.39 -9.65 7.58
CA PHE A 68 -0.82 -9.07 8.17
C PHE A 68 -0.65 -7.59 8.50
N LYS A 69 0.49 -7.22 9.11
CA LYS A 69 0.77 -5.84 9.50
C LYS A 69 0.88 -4.90 8.31
N THR A 70 1.49 -5.38 7.22
CA THR A 70 1.56 -4.66 5.95
C THR A 70 0.18 -4.42 5.38
N MET A 71 -0.67 -5.46 5.28
CA MET A 71 -2.04 -5.30 4.79
C MET A 71 -2.82 -4.28 5.65
N ALA A 72 -2.83 -4.47 6.97
CA ALA A 72 -3.55 -3.63 7.91
C ALA A 72 -3.04 -2.18 7.89
N GLY A 73 -1.73 -1.99 7.85
CA GLY A 73 -1.13 -0.66 7.82
C GLY A 73 -1.38 0.06 6.50
N PHE A 74 -1.25 -0.63 5.36
CA PHE A 74 -1.49 -0.01 4.06
C PHE A 74 -2.95 0.44 3.90
N ILE A 75 -3.91 -0.42 4.24
CA ILE A 75 -5.34 -0.08 4.24
C ILE A 75 -5.62 1.03 5.26
N GLY A 76 -5.06 0.90 6.47
CA GLY A 76 -5.21 1.89 7.53
C GLY A 76 -4.69 3.28 7.13
N GLY A 77 -3.59 3.34 6.39
CA GLY A 77 -3.04 4.57 5.83
C GLY A 77 -3.99 5.26 4.85
N ILE A 78 -4.63 4.49 3.96
CA ILE A 78 -5.61 5.02 3.02
C ILE A 78 -6.83 5.57 3.77
N ILE A 79 -7.37 4.79 4.71
CA ILE A 79 -8.52 5.22 5.53
C ILE A 79 -8.16 6.49 6.31
N ALA A 80 -6.98 6.54 6.90
CA ALA A 80 -6.51 7.71 7.64
C ALA A 80 -6.36 8.94 6.73
N SER A 81 -5.90 8.77 5.49
CA SER A 81 -5.85 9.86 4.52
C SER A 81 -7.24 10.38 4.13
N VAL A 82 -8.24 9.50 4.01
CA VAL A 82 -9.64 9.92 3.79
C VAL A 82 -10.12 10.74 4.99
N ILE A 83 -9.89 10.27 6.23
CA ILE A 83 -10.25 11.01 7.44
C ILE A 83 -9.54 12.37 7.50
N LEU A 84 -8.28 12.44 7.08
CA LEU A 84 -7.49 13.67 7.04
C LEU A 84 -8.11 14.71 6.10
N VAL A 85 -8.49 14.33 4.88
CA VAL A 85 -9.10 15.28 3.94
C VAL A 85 -10.48 15.74 4.39
N GLU A 86 -11.28 14.85 4.98
CA GLU A 86 -12.58 15.19 5.57
C GLU A 86 -12.42 16.17 6.74
N LEU A 87 -11.52 15.88 7.68
CA LEU A 87 -11.25 16.75 8.83
C LEU A 87 -10.68 18.10 8.40
N GLY A 88 -9.81 18.13 7.39
CA GLY A 88 -9.30 19.36 6.80
C GLY A 88 -10.40 20.22 6.17
N GLY A 89 -11.40 19.57 5.56
CA GLY A 89 -12.59 20.22 5.02
C GLY A 89 -13.51 20.80 6.10
N VAL A 90 -13.75 20.07 7.19
CA VAL A 90 -14.50 20.57 8.36
C VAL A 90 -13.82 21.79 8.98
N LEU A 91 -12.50 21.79 9.03
CA LEU A 91 -11.69 22.88 9.54
C LEU A 91 -11.36 23.96 8.50
N SER A 92 -12.00 23.93 7.32
CA SER A 92 -11.68 24.84 6.22
C SER A 92 -11.90 26.32 6.54
N GLY A 93 -12.75 26.63 7.51
CA GLY A 93 -12.94 28.00 8.03
C GLY A 93 -11.68 28.60 8.68
N LEU A 94 -10.68 27.78 9.00
CA LEU A 94 -9.38 28.23 9.52
C LEU A 94 -8.38 28.58 8.39
N ASN A 95 -8.69 28.23 7.14
CA ASN A 95 -7.79 28.44 6.01
C ASN A 95 -7.59 29.95 5.75
N SER A 96 -6.35 30.33 5.48
CA SER A 96 -5.98 31.67 5.00
C SER A 96 -5.73 31.64 3.49
N ALA A 97 -5.52 32.81 2.89
CA ALA A 97 -5.16 32.91 1.47
C ALA A 97 -3.84 32.21 1.10
N THR A 98 -2.96 31.98 2.09
CA THR A 98 -1.62 31.42 1.89
C THR A 98 -1.44 30.03 2.48
N VAL A 99 -2.24 29.66 3.50
CA VAL A 99 -2.07 28.42 4.25
C VAL A 99 -3.42 27.74 4.48
N ALA A 100 -3.53 26.49 4.07
CA ALA A 100 -4.68 25.63 4.37
C ALA A 100 -4.59 25.07 5.80
N TRP A 101 -4.74 25.95 6.82
CA TRP A 101 -4.61 25.59 8.23
C TRP A 101 -5.51 24.44 8.68
N GLY A 102 -6.70 24.29 8.08
CA GLY A 102 -7.58 23.15 8.36
C GLY A 102 -6.89 21.83 8.07
N THR A 103 -6.23 21.71 6.91
CA THR A 103 -5.44 20.52 6.53
C THR A 103 -4.22 20.34 7.43
N VAL A 104 -3.50 21.43 7.75
CA VAL A 104 -2.31 21.38 8.62
C VAL A 104 -2.66 20.80 10.00
N ILE A 105 -3.76 21.27 10.58
CA ILE A 105 -4.25 20.79 11.89
C ILE A 105 -4.76 19.35 11.76
N ALA A 106 -5.48 19.02 10.69
CA ALA A 106 -5.96 17.66 10.45
C ALA A 106 -4.82 16.64 10.35
N VAL A 107 -3.74 16.98 9.63
CA VAL A 107 -2.53 16.14 9.53
C VAL A 107 -1.96 15.84 10.90
N PHE A 108 -1.85 16.84 11.80
CA PHE A 108 -1.35 16.63 13.15
C PHE A 108 -2.17 15.58 13.91
N PHE A 109 -3.50 15.72 13.95
CA PHE A 109 -4.36 14.78 14.66
C PHE A 109 -4.32 13.38 14.07
N VAL A 110 -4.38 13.26 12.74
CA VAL A 110 -4.36 11.95 12.09
C VAL A 110 -3.00 11.28 12.26
N ALA A 111 -1.89 12.01 12.09
CA ALA A 111 -0.56 11.48 12.32
C ALA A 111 -0.36 11.03 13.78
N PHE A 112 -0.87 11.79 14.75
CA PHE A 112 -0.85 11.39 16.16
C PHE A 112 -1.54 10.04 16.39
N LEU A 113 -2.71 9.81 15.77
CA LEU A 113 -3.43 8.54 15.86
C LEU A 113 -2.69 7.40 15.16
N ILE A 114 -2.18 7.63 13.94
CA ILE A 114 -1.40 6.61 13.20
C ILE A 114 -0.14 6.22 13.98
N ILE A 115 0.61 7.19 14.50
CA ILE A 115 1.83 6.93 15.26
C ILE A 115 1.52 6.19 16.56
N SER A 116 0.38 6.47 17.18
CA SER A 116 -0.08 5.72 18.36
C SER A 116 -0.33 4.23 18.06
N ALA A 117 -0.61 3.84 16.81
CA ALA A 117 -0.74 2.44 16.41
C ALA A 117 0.57 1.64 16.57
N ASP A 118 1.72 2.30 16.69
CA ASP A 118 3.00 1.65 17.01
C ASP A 118 2.95 0.86 18.33
N ARG A 119 2.08 1.29 19.24
CA ARG A 119 1.86 0.62 20.53
C ARG A 119 1.01 -0.63 20.43
N VAL A 120 0.41 -0.93 19.28
CA VAL A 120 -0.48 -2.09 19.10
C VAL A 120 0.27 -3.20 18.34
N PRO A 121 0.72 -4.28 19.00
CA PRO A 121 1.63 -5.27 18.39
C PRO A 121 1.10 -5.99 17.15
N SER A 122 -0.22 -6.00 16.94
CA SER A 122 -0.86 -6.62 15.77
C SER A 122 -0.80 -5.76 14.51
N ILE A 123 -0.58 -4.45 14.63
CA ILE A 123 -0.64 -3.48 13.52
C ILE A 123 0.51 -2.46 13.56
N ASN A 124 1.52 -2.64 14.40
CA ASN A 124 2.65 -1.71 14.53
C ASN A 124 3.69 -1.78 13.40
N PHE A 125 3.26 -1.55 12.17
CA PHE A 125 4.16 -1.38 11.03
C PHE A 125 3.94 -0.01 10.38
N LEU A 126 4.35 1.06 11.06
CA LEU A 126 4.13 2.44 10.63
C LEU A 126 4.54 2.71 9.18
N PRO A 127 5.67 2.19 8.64
CA PRO A 127 6.04 2.44 7.25
C PRO A 127 4.91 2.09 6.27
N SER A 128 4.11 1.06 6.58
CA SER A 128 3.00 0.66 5.73
C SER A 128 1.84 1.66 5.73
N TYR A 129 1.56 2.32 6.86
CA TYR A 129 0.57 3.39 6.93
C TYR A 129 1.01 4.57 6.07
N PHE A 130 2.24 5.04 6.25
CA PHE A 130 2.74 6.19 5.51
C PHE A 130 2.84 5.93 4.00
N ILE A 131 3.22 4.72 3.56
CA ILE A 131 3.23 4.41 2.13
C ILE A 131 1.80 4.33 1.58
N GLY A 132 0.85 3.69 2.28
CA GLY A 132 -0.55 3.67 1.87
C GLY A 132 -1.13 5.09 1.75
N SER A 133 -0.89 5.94 2.76
CA SER A 133 -1.31 7.34 2.76
C SER A 133 -0.66 8.15 1.64
N GLY A 134 0.66 8.05 1.49
CA GLY A 134 1.43 8.79 0.49
C GLY A 134 1.02 8.40 -0.93
N ALA A 135 0.77 7.12 -1.18
CA ALA A 135 0.31 6.66 -2.47
C ALA A 135 -1.11 7.16 -2.81
N TYR A 136 -2.02 7.21 -1.83
CA TYR A 136 -3.35 7.79 -2.04
C TYR A 136 -3.26 9.30 -2.36
N PHE A 137 -2.44 10.06 -1.62
CA PHE A 137 -2.22 11.48 -1.91
C PHE A 137 -1.53 11.73 -3.25
N ALA A 138 -0.61 10.85 -3.67
CA ALA A 138 -0.03 10.91 -5.00
C ALA A 138 -1.11 10.80 -6.07
N ILE A 139 -2.06 9.85 -5.95
CA ILE A 139 -3.17 9.74 -6.90
C ILE A 139 -4.05 11.00 -6.88
N LEU A 140 -4.40 11.54 -5.71
CA LEU A 140 -5.18 12.78 -5.63
C LEU A 140 -4.47 13.98 -6.27
N SER A 141 -3.14 13.96 -6.32
CA SER A 141 -2.32 15.02 -6.92
C SER A 141 -2.19 14.87 -8.44
N TYR A 142 -2.18 13.63 -8.95
CA TYR A 142 -2.04 13.33 -10.38
C TYR A 142 -3.38 13.23 -11.12
N VAL A 143 -4.45 12.84 -10.44
CA VAL A 143 -5.78 12.70 -11.05
C VAL A 143 -6.60 13.95 -10.73
N PRO A 144 -6.81 14.84 -11.71
CA PRO A 144 -7.57 16.06 -11.47
C PRO A 144 -9.02 15.72 -11.16
N ARG A 145 -9.57 16.40 -10.14
CA ARG A 145 -10.98 16.32 -9.82
C ARG A 145 -11.80 16.97 -10.94
N PRO A 146 -12.83 16.29 -11.51
CA PRO A 146 -13.77 16.92 -12.42
C PRO A 146 -14.50 18.09 -11.76
N GLU A 147 -14.70 19.19 -12.49
CA GLU A 147 -15.39 20.39 -11.97
C GLU A 147 -16.83 20.10 -11.50
N SER A 148 -17.48 19.12 -12.12
CA SER A 148 -18.83 18.65 -11.79
C SER A 148 -18.92 17.86 -10.48
N THR A 149 -17.79 17.53 -9.85
CA THR A 149 -17.73 16.67 -8.67
C THR A 149 -17.24 17.45 -7.45
N GLY A 150 -18.00 17.39 -6.36
CA GLY A 150 -17.60 17.96 -5.07
C GLY A 150 -16.29 17.35 -4.54
N ALA A 151 -15.55 18.08 -3.71
CA ALA A 151 -14.28 17.61 -3.12
C ALA A 151 -14.46 16.28 -2.37
N TYR A 152 -15.47 16.22 -1.50
CA TYR A 152 -15.73 15.08 -0.65
C TYR A 152 -16.11 13.83 -1.45
N SER A 153 -17.06 13.95 -2.38
CA SER A 153 -17.43 12.83 -3.25
C SER A 153 -16.26 12.34 -4.10
N TRP A 154 -15.39 13.24 -4.55
CA TRP A 154 -14.18 12.89 -5.28
C TRP A 154 -13.20 12.05 -4.46
N TYR A 155 -12.95 12.41 -3.19
CA TYR A 155 -12.04 11.66 -2.33
C TYR A 155 -12.49 10.20 -2.18
N PHE A 156 -13.79 9.96 -1.97
CA PHE A 156 -14.35 8.61 -1.90
C PHE A 156 -14.32 7.88 -3.24
N GLN A 157 -14.63 8.57 -4.35
CA GLN A 157 -14.56 8.00 -5.69
C GLN A 157 -13.15 7.51 -6.06
N ILE A 158 -12.09 8.16 -5.56
CA ILE A 158 -10.71 7.67 -5.70
C ILE A 158 -10.37 6.61 -4.65
N ALA A 159 -10.80 6.78 -3.40
CA ALA A 159 -10.41 5.89 -2.29
C ALA A 159 -10.90 4.46 -2.48
N ILE A 160 -12.17 4.27 -2.88
CA ILE A 160 -12.75 2.93 -3.00
C ILE A 160 -12.00 2.09 -4.05
N PRO A 161 -11.75 2.59 -5.27
CA PRO A 161 -11.04 1.79 -6.25
C PRO A 161 -9.56 1.64 -5.96
N PHE A 162 -8.95 2.66 -5.36
CA PHE A 162 -7.58 2.59 -4.87
C PHE A 162 -7.44 1.48 -3.82
N LEU A 163 -8.40 1.36 -2.89
CA LEU A 163 -8.46 0.28 -1.91
C LEU A 163 -8.61 -1.08 -2.59
N ILE A 164 -9.54 -1.23 -3.54
CA ILE A 164 -9.74 -2.49 -4.28
C ILE A 164 -8.44 -2.90 -4.98
N ALA A 165 -7.82 -1.98 -5.72
CA ALA A 165 -6.55 -2.21 -6.42
C ALA A 165 -5.42 -2.60 -5.44
N SER A 166 -5.33 -1.89 -4.32
CA SER A 166 -4.32 -2.17 -3.29
C SER A 166 -4.53 -3.54 -2.67
N VAL A 167 -5.76 -3.93 -2.37
CA VAL A 167 -6.10 -5.26 -1.83
C VAL A 167 -5.68 -6.37 -2.80
N VAL A 168 -5.91 -6.21 -4.11
CA VAL A 168 -5.45 -7.19 -5.11
C VAL A 168 -3.92 -7.33 -5.05
N GLY A 169 -3.19 -6.22 -5.05
CA GLY A 169 -1.73 -6.22 -4.92
C GLY A 169 -1.27 -6.90 -3.63
N LEU A 170 -1.93 -6.58 -2.52
CA LEU A 170 -1.58 -7.11 -1.21
C LEU A 170 -1.88 -8.62 -1.10
N ILE A 171 -2.94 -9.12 -1.74
CA ILE A 171 -3.22 -10.58 -1.83
C ILE A 171 -2.09 -11.30 -2.56
N PHE A 172 -1.62 -10.78 -3.69
CA PHE A 172 -0.46 -11.34 -4.40
C PHE A 172 0.81 -11.33 -3.53
N GLY A 173 0.97 -10.28 -2.72
CA GLY A 173 2.10 -10.16 -1.82
C GLY A 173 2.03 -11.20 -0.69
N TRP A 174 0.83 -11.43 -0.17
CA TRP A 174 0.56 -12.48 0.80
C TRP A 174 0.89 -13.87 0.24
N VAL A 175 0.47 -14.16 -0.99
CA VAL A 175 0.81 -15.41 -1.71
C VAL A 175 2.34 -15.54 -1.88
N THR A 176 3.02 -14.44 -2.21
CA THR A 176 4.48 -14.37 -2.32
C THR A 176 5.18 -14.74 -1.01
N VAL A 177 4.68 -14.24 0.13
CA VAL A 177 5.20 -14.57 1.45
C VAL A 177 4.99 -16.04 1.80
N TYR A 178 3.79 -16.58 1.55
CA TYR A 178 3.51 -17.98 1.81
C TYR A 178 4.43 -18.90 1.02
N PHE A 179 4.62 -18.60 -0.27
CA PHE A 179 5.56 -19.33 -1.10
C PHE A 179 7.00 -19.20 -0.60
N LYS A 180 7.44 -18.01 -0.17
CA LYS A 180 8.78 -17.81 0.41
C LYS A 180 9.02 -18.68 1.64
N VAL A 181 8.07 -18.69 2.58
CA VAL A 181 8.18 -19.49 3.81
C VAL A 181 8.23 -20.97 3.49
N TRP A 182 7.37 -21.44 2.59
CA TRP A 182 7.39 -22.82 2.12
C TRP A 182 8.73 -23.16 1.43
N PHE A 183 9.19 -22.29 0.54
CA PHE A 183 10.42 -22.48 -0.23
C PHE A 183 11.64 -22.60 0.68
N ASP A 184 11.76 -21.69 1.65
CA ASP A 184 12.85 -21.69 2.64
C ASP A 184 12.84 -22.96 3.48
N SER A 185 11.66 -23.41 3.93
CA SER A 185 11.53 -24.62 4.74
C SER A 185 12.04 -25.89 4.05
N ARG A 186 12.09 -25.89 2.72
CA ARG A 186 12.49 -27.03 1.89
C ARG A 186 13.94 -26.94 1.41
N HIS A 187 14.49 -25.72 1.26
CA HIS A 187 15.75 -25.50 0.54
C HIS A 187 16.82 -24.76 1.35
N VAL A 188 16.45 -24.05 2.42
CA VAL A 188 17.37 -23.35 3.31
C VAL A 188 17.52 -24.16 4.59
N LYS A 189 18.71 -24.70 4.85
CA LYS A 189 19.00 -25.32 6.16
C LYS A 189 19.05 -24.20 7.22
N LYS A 190 18.30 -24.38 8.30
CA LYS A 190 18.39 -23.52 9.50
C LYS A 190 19.58 -23.91 10.35
#